data_AF-A0A2V6LCR8-F1
#
_entry.id   AF-A0A2V6LCR8-F1
#
_cell.length_a   1.000
_cell.length_b   1.000
_cell.length_c   1.000
_cell.angle_alpha   90.00
_cell.angle_beta   90.00
_cell.angle_gamma   90.00
#
_symmetry.space_group_name_H-M   'P 1'
#
loop_
_entity.id
_entity.type
_entity.pdbx_description
1 polymer ?
#
loop_
_entity_poly.entity_id
_entity_poly.type
_entity_poly.pdbx_seq_one_letter_code
_entity_poly.pdbx_strand_id
1 'polypeptide(L)'
;MKRLAVYAHFGESAKVARYVSYFLKELRSLGFEICFVSNSPISIESQSEISTLSQKFIQRENTGYDFSMWQAGLAEYDLSKVEELLLTNSSIVGPLQPLAPLWQNSSVKQCDFWGLTDNDEFGCHLQTYFMVFRRQVIQAACFMDFWRSLLPLKDKQQVIQNYEIGLTRRLEENGFKWKAVFAQKRMWSLF
;
A
#
# COMPACT_ATOMS: atom_id res chain seq x y z
N MET A 1 13.27 0.55 -14.59
CA MET A 1 12.05 -0.11 -14.07
C MET A 1 11.24 0.95 -13.35
N LYS A 2 9.97 1.17 -13.69
CA LYS A 2 9.15 2.22 -13.06
C LYS A 2 8.43 1.66 -11.82
N ARG A 3 8.83 2.12 -10.64
CA ARG A 3 8.25 1.74 -9.35
C ARG A 3 7.35 2.86 -8.85
N LEU A 4 6.13 2.54 -8.44
CA LEU A 4 5.16 3.51 -7.90
C LEU A 4 4.79 3.13 -6.47
N ALA A 5 4.78 4.08 -5.56
CA ALA A 5 4.21 3.93 -4.23
C ALA A 5 3.03 4.89 -4.08
N VAL A 6 1.86 4.37 -3.70
CA VAL A 6 0.74 5.19 -3.26
C VAL A 6 0.67 5.13 -1.74
N TYR A 7 1.00 6.25 -1.10
CA TYR A 7 1.11 6.36 0.35
C TYR A 7 -0.14 7.06 0.90
N ALA A 8 -0.98 6.29 1.58
CA ALA A 8 -2.18 6.78 2.25
C ALA A 8 -1.84 7.37 3.63
N HIS A 9 -2.13 8.65 3.84
CA HIS A 9 -1.78 9.36 5.05
C HIS A 9 -3.04 9.83 5.79
N PHE A 10 -3.07 9.52 7.08
CA PHE A 10 -3.93 10.14 8.08
C PHE A 10 -3.08 10.67 9.23
N GLY A 11 -3.44 11.84 9.76
CA GLY A 11 -2.81 12.43 10.93
C GLY A 11 -3.77 13.36 11.69
N GLU A 12 -3.74 13.30 13.02
CA GLU A 12 -4.58 14.14 13.89
C GLU A 12 -4.12 15.61 13.92
N SER A 13 -2.89 15.88 13.48
CA SER A 13 -2.31 17.21 13.43
C SER A 13 -2.08 17.65 11.99
N ALA A 14 -2.15 18.96 11.74
CA ALA A 14 -1.76 19.54 10.46
C ALA A 14 -0.27 19.35 10.13
N LYS A 15 0.56 19.10 11.15
CA LYS A 15 1.98 18.78 10.94
C LYS A 15 2.14 17.28 10.69
N VAL A 16 2.70 16.93 9.53
CA VAL A 16 3.03 15.55 9.21
C VAL A 16 4.14 15.05 10.14
N ALA A 17 3.93 13.87 10.72
CA ALA A 17 4.88 13.28 11.64
C ALA A 17 6.21 12.95 10.95
N ARG A 18 7.34 13.18 11.65
CA ARG A 18 8.68 13.02 11.07
C ARG A 18 8.97 11.63 10.51
N TYR A 19 8.38 10.58 11.09
CA TYR A 19 8.56 9.22 10.59
C TYR A 19 7.99 9.04 9.18
N VAL A 20 6.94 9.78 8.82
CA VAL A 20 6.36 9.75 7.47
C VAL A 20 7.39 10.25 6.47
N SER A 21 7.98 11.43 6.69
CA SER A 21 9.05 11.95 5.82
C SER A 21 10.26 11.01 5.75
N TYR A 22 10.60 10.33 6.84
CA TYR A 22 11.64 9.30 6.85
C TYR A 22 11.26 8.09 5.99
N PHE A 23 10.03 7.58 6.11
CA PHE A 23 9.50 6.51 5.29
C PHE A 23 9.56 6.86 3.79
N LEU A 24 9.13 8.07 3.42
CA LEU A 24 9.15 8.51 2.02
C LEU A 24 10.59 8.58 1.47
N LYS A 25 11.57 8.99 2.28
CA LYS A 25 12.99 8.99 1.89
C LYS A 25 13.51 7.58 1.62
N GLU A 26 13.15 6.61 2.46
CA GLU A 26 13.48 5.21 2.25
C GLU A 26 12.84 4.64 0.98
N LEU A 27 11.58 5.00 0.68
CA LEU A 27 10.96 4.60 -0.58
C LEU A 27 11.66 5.20 -1.80
N ARG A 28 12.05 6.48 -1.73
CA ARG A 28 12.80 7.12 -2.81
C ARG A 28 14.17 6.48 -3.03
N SER A 29 14.88 6.10 -1.97
CA SER A 29 16.18 5.42 -2.10
C SER A 29 16.05 4.05 -2.78
N LEU A 30 14.87 3.42 -2.68
CA LEU A 30 14.50 2.20 -3.41
C LEU A 30 14.00 2.45 -4.84
N GLY A 31 14.00 3.70 -5.31
CA GLY A 31 13.63 4.08 -6.66
C GLY A 31 12.12 4.23 -6.89
N PHE A 32 11.31 4.35 -5.85
CA PHE A 32 9.88 4.61 -5.99
C PHE A 32 9.62 6.09 -6.37
N GLU A 33 8.81 6.29 -7.41
CA GLU A 33 7.98 7.49 -7.52
C GLU A 33 6.87 7.41 -6.47
N ILE A 34 6.55 8.53 -5.82
CA ILE A 34 5.57 8.53 -4.72
C ILE A 34 4.39 9.41 -5.06
N CYS A 35 3.19 8.84 -4.93
CA CYS A 35 1.93 9.56 -4.83
C CYS A 35 1.51 9.59 -3.36
N PHE A 36 1.58 10.76 -2.75
CA PHE A 36 1.17 10.96 -1.37
C PHE A 36 -0.28 11.44 -1.34
N VAL A 37 -1.15 10.67 -0.68
CA VAL A 37 -2.58 10.97 -0.58
C VAL A 37 -2.94 11.16 0.88
N SER A 38 -3.43 12.33 1.26
CA SER A 38 -3.85 12.63 2.63
C SER A 38 -5.34 12.89 2.72
N ASN A 39 -5.97 12.33 3.74
CA ASN A 39 -7.34 12.66 4.14
C ASN A 39 -7.42 13.72 5.27
N SER A 40 -6.25 14.20 5.71
CA SER A 40 -6.11 15.15 6.82
C SER A 40 -5.63 16.50 6.29
N PRO A 41 -6.05 17.63 6.89
CA PRO A 41 -5.45 18.94 6.61
C PRO A 41 -3.94 18.89 6.84
N ILE A 42 -3.15 19.46 5.94
CA ILE A 42 -1.69 19.53 6.08
C ILE A 42 -1.24 20.99 6.05
N SER A 43 -0.34 21.37 6.96
CA SER A 43 0.26 22.70 6.99
C SER A 43 1.07 23.00 5.74
N ILE A 44 1.24 24.28 5.39
CA ILE A 44 2.05 24.69 4.23
C ILE A 44 3.50 24.20 4.35
N GLU A 45 4.07 24.22 5.56
CA GLU A 45 5.41 23.70 5.84
C GLU A 45 5.52 22.21 5.50
N SER A 46 4.59 21.38 6.00
CA SER A 46 4.58 19.95 5.70
C SER A 46 4.26 19.66 4.24
N GLN A 47 3.38 20.44 3.59
CA GLN A 47 3.14 20.31 2.15
C GLN A 47 4.42 20.58 1.35
N SER A 48 5.18 21.61 1.71
CA SER A 48 6.46 21.92 1.08
C SER A 48 7.45 20.76 1.23
N GLU A 49 7.61 20.24 2.46
CA GLU A 49 8.48 19.08 2.72
C GLU A 49 8.06 17.85 1.89
N ILE A 50 6.77 17.48 1.93
CA ILE A 50 6.24 16.31 1.23
C ILE A 50 6.34 16.46 -0.30
N SER A 51 6.18 17.67 -0.83
CA SER A 51 6.35 17.95 -2.26
C SER A 51 7.78 17.73 -2.73
N THR A 52 8.79 17.86 -1.84
CA THR A 52 10.17 17.49 -2.19
C THR A 52 10.39 15.98 -2.24
N LEU A 53 9.51 15.19 -1.60
CA LEU A 53 9.63 13.74 -1.45
C LEU A 53 8.64 12.95 -2.31
N SER A 54 7.65 13.60 -2.91
CA SER A 54 6.60 12.95 -3.70
C SER A 54 6.45 13.60 -5.07
N GLN A 55 6.13 12.80 -6.08
CA GLN A 55 5.83 13.27 -7.43
C GLN A 55 4.44 13.89 -7.51
N LYS A 56 3.50 13.38 -6.70
CA LYS A 56 2.13 13.90 -6.61
C LYS A 56 1.71 13.98 -5.14
N PHE A 57 1.05 15.08 -4.82
CA PHE A 57 0.38 15.31 -3.55
C PHE A 57 -1.12 15.48 -3.80
N ILE A 58 -1.94 14.68 -3.12
CA ILE A 58 -3.40 14.75 -3.21
C ILE A 58 -3.93 14.92 -1.80
N GLN A 59 -4.67 15.99 -1.55
CA GLN A 59 -5.43 16.15 -0.31
C GLN A 59 -6.91 15.99 -0.63
N ARG A 60 -7.61 15.15 0.14
CA ARG A 60 -9.03 14.86 -0.05
C ARG A 60 -9.77 14.72 1.26
N GLU A 61 -11.09 14.66 1.21
CA GLU A 61 -11.91 14.38 2.38
C GLU A 61 -11.74 12.94 2.87
N ASN A 62 -11.95 12.72 4.18
CA ASN A 62 -11.83 11.41 4.79
C ASN A 62 -13.05 10.52 4.51
N THR A 63 -13.12 10.00 3.28
CA THR A 63 -14.15 9.08 2.82
C THR A 63 -13.53 7.84 2.19
N GLY A 64 -14.05 6.66 2.56
CA GLY A 64 -13.62 5.36 2.01
C GLY A 64 -12.26 4.85 2.47
N TYR A 65 -11.69 5.44 3.54
CA TYR A 65 -10.44 5.04 4.17
C TYR A 65 -9.27 4.91 3.17
N ASP A 66 -8.28 4.07 3.48
CA ASP A 66 -7.06 3.91 2.69
C ASP A 66 -7.34 3.41 1.27
N PHE A 67 -8.33 2.53 1.08
CA PHE A 67 -8.68 2.00 -0.25
C PHE A 67 -9.11 3.11 -1.22
N SER A 68 -9.93 4.07 -0.77
CA SER A 68 -10.29 5.21 -1.62
C SER A 68 -9.13 6.19 -1.83
N MET A 69 -8.18 6.29 -0.89
CA MET A 69 -6.96 7.06 -1.11
C MET A 69 -6.03 6.40 -2.13
N TRP A 70 -5.84 5.08 -2.04
CA TRP A 70 -5.09 4.32 -3.03
C TRP A 70 -5.76 4.38 -4.40
N GLN A 71 -7.09 4.22 -4.48
CA GLN A 71 -7.84 4.37 -5.73
C GLN A 71 -7.60 5.75 -6.37
N ALA A 72 -7.70 6.83 -5.59
CA ALA A 72 -7.46 8.19 -6.09
C ALA A 72 -6.01 8.36 -6.58
N GLY A 73 -5.03 7.85 -5.84
CA GLY A 73 -3.63 7.90 -6.25
C GLY A 73 -3.32 7.05 -7.48
N LEU A 74 -3.97 5.89 -7.64
CA LEU A 74 -3.81 5.04 -8.83
C LEU A 74 -4.40 5.68 -10.09
N ALA A 75 -5.51 6.41 -9.97
CA ALA A 75 -6.15 7.10 -11.09
C ALA A 75 -5.27 8.18 -11.73
N GLU A 76 -4.26 8.66 -11.00
CA GLU A 76 -3.33 9.69 -11.44
C GLU A 76 -2.18 9.16 -12.32
N TYR A 77 -2.10 7.84 -12.53
CA TYR A 77 -0.98 7.19 -13.22
C TYR A 77 -1.46 6.25 -14.32
N ASP A 78 -0.69 6.20 -15.40
CA ASP A 78 -0.79 5.15 -16.41
C ASP A 78 -0.15 3.86 -15.88
N LEU A 79 -0.98 3.00 -15.27
CA LEU A 79 -0.54 1.74 -14.65
C LEU A 79 0.08 0.76 -15.65
N SER A 80 -0.15 0.91 -16.96
CA SER A 80 0.48 0.06 -17.98
C SER A 80 2.02 0.22 -18.03
N LYS A 81 2.52 1.34 -17.51
CA LYS A 81 3.96 1.66 -17.42
C LYS A 81 4.57 1.28 -16.08
N VAL A 82 3.78 0.88 -15.09
CA VAL A 82 4.24 0.55 -13.74
C VAL A 82 4.68 -0.92 -13.70
N GLU A 83 5.89 -1.15 -13.24
CA GLU A 83 6.51 -2.48 -13.13
C GLU A 83 6.29 -3.09 -11.74
N GLU A 84 6.26 -2.23 -10.71
CA GLU A 84 6.01 -2.62 -9.34
C GLU A 84 5.27 -1.49 -8.61
N LEU A 85 4.22 -1.87 -7.89
CA LEU A 85 3.34 -0.96 -7.17
C LEU A 85 3.39 -1.31 -5.68
N LEU A 86 3.69 -0.33 -4.83
CA LEU A 86 3.51 -0.40 -3.39
C LEU A 86 2.25 0.37 -2.99
N LEU A 87 1.33 -0.29 -2.30
CA LEU A 87 0.27 0.36 -1.54
C LEU A 87 0.62 0.27 -0.06
N THR A 88 0.68 1.40 0.62
CA THR A 88 1.04 1.47 2.04
C THR A 88 0.31 2.64 2.69
N ASN A 89 0.29 2.66 4.02
CA ASN A 89 -0.34 3.74 4.77
C ASN A 89 0.54 4.23 5.95
N SER A 90 0.06 5.28 6.64
CA SER A 90 0.71 5.86 7.81
C SER A 90 0.38 5.17 9.14
N SER A 91 -0.31 4.02 9.13
CA SER A 91 -0.73 3.32 10.36
C SER A 91 0.42 2.66 11.12
N ILE A 92 1.58 2.50 10.47
CA ILE A 92 2.79 1.97 11.08
C ILE A 92 3.82 3.09 11.30
N VAL A 93 4.33 3.19 12.52
CA VAL A 93 5.50 4.03 12.80
C VAL A 93 6.73 3.30 12.28
N GLY A 94 7.39 3.89 11.30
CA GLY A 94 8.57 3.27 10.70
C GLY A 94 9.06 3.97 9.44
N PRO A 95 9.95 3.30 8.70
CA PRO A 95 10.52 2.00 9.05
C PRO A 95 11.55 2.12 10.20
N LEU A 96 11.67 1.13 11.09
CA LEU A 96 12.68 1.14 12.18
C LEU A 96 14.02 0.50 11.77
N GLN A 97 14.03 -0.11 10.59
CA GLN A 97 15.17 -0.73 9.92
C GLN A 97 15.09 -0.34 8.44
N PRO A 98 16.19 -0.32 7.67
CA PRO A 98 16.13 -0.03 6.24
C PRO A 98 15.12 -0.92 5.51
N LEU A 99 14.41 -0.38 4.52
CA LEU A 99 13.41 -1.15 3.76
C LEU A 99 14.03 -2.10 2.71
N ALA A 100 15.25 -1.79 2.24
CA ALA A 100 15.92 -2.54 1.16
C ALA A 100 15.97 -4.07 1.34
N PRO A 101 16.24 -4.61 2.55
CA PRO A 101 16.26 -6.06 2.77
C PRO A 101 14.94 -6.77 2.47
N LEU A 102 13.79 -6.09 2.54
CA LEU A 102 12.49 -6.70 2.21
C LEU A 102 12.44 -7.19 0.75
N TRP A 103 12.95 -6.39 -0.19
CA TRP A 103 13.03 -6.78 -1.61
C TRP A 103 14.13 -7.80 -1.90
N GLN A 104 15.09 -7.99 -0.99
CA GLN A 104 16.13 -8.99 -1.12
C GLN A 104 15.69 -10.37 -0.61
N ASN A 105 14.63 -10.42 0.20
CA ASN A 105 14.08 -11.65 0.76
C ASN A 105 13.73 -12.65 -0.36
N SER A 106 14.23 -13.88 -0.23
CA SER A 106 13.99 -14.93 -1.23
C SER A 106 12.53 -15.35 -1.31
N SER A 107 11.76 -15.24 -0.23
CA SER A 107 10.34 -15.62 -0.22
C SER A 107 9.52 -14.77 -1.18
N VAL A 108 9.78 -13.46 -1.23
CA VAL A 108 9.03 -12.53 -2.10
C VAL A 108 9.50 -12.59 -3.55
N LYS A 109 10.61 -13.26 -3.87
CA LYS A 109 11.06 -13.42 -5.26
C LYS A 109 10.17 -14.37 -6.07
N GLN A 110 9.48 -15.31 -5.40
CA GLN A 110 8.69 -16.38 -6.03
C GLN A 110 7.17 -16.14 -6.01
N CYS A 111 6.72 -14.89 -5.98
CA CYS A 111 5.30 -14.55 -5.95
C CYS A 111 4.97 -13.39 -6.91
N ASP A 112 3.69 -13.19 -7.17
CA ASP A 112 3.17 -12.14 -8.06
C ASP A 112 2.82 -10.87 -7.28
N PHE A 113 2.46 -11.03 -6.00
CA PHE A 113 2.30 -9.95 -5.04
C PHE A 113 2.71 -10.40 -3.62
N TRP A 114 2.98 -9.47 -2.72
CA TRP A 114 3.39 -9.79 -1.35
C TRP A 114 3.06 -8.67 -0.37
N GLY A 115 3.06 -8.99 0.92
CA GLY A 115 2.88 -8.02 1.99
C GLY A 115 3.76 -8.35 3.19
N LEU A 116 3.73 -7.49 4.21
CA LEU A 116 4.54 -7.72 5.40
C LEU A 116 4.01 -8.86 6.26
N THR A 117 2.70 -8.92 6.48
CA THR A 117 2.03 -9.91 7.35
C THR A 117 0.76 -10.46 6.69
N ASP A 118 0.31 -11.62 7.15
CA ASP A 118 -0.96 -12.25 6.80
C ASP A 118 -1.87 -12.40 8.03
N ASN A 119 -3.14 -12.68 7.77
CA ASN A 119 -4.15 -13.03 8.77
C ASN A 119 -5.01 -14.19 8.24
N ASP A 120 -5.44 -15.10 9.11
CA ASP A 120 -6.23 -16.30 8.80
C ASP A 120 -7.67 -16.30 9.35
N GLU A 121 -8.06 -15.30 10.15
CA GLU A 121 -9.32 -15.24 10.92
C GLU A 121 -10.59 -15.37 10.06
N PHE A 122 -10.52 -14.96 8.78
CA PHE A 122 -11.63 -15.03 7.82
C PHE A 122 -11.19 -15.57 6.45
N GLY A 123 -10.12 -16.36 6.44
CA GLY A 123 -9.44 -16.81 5.23
C GLY A 123 -8.05 -16.17 5.13
N CYS A 124 -7.08 -16.92 4.60
CA CYS A 124 -5.69 -16.47 4.54
C CYS A 124 -5.55 -15.29 3.57
N HIS A 125 -5.16 -14.12 4.07
CA HIS A 125 -5.00 -12.91 3.27
C HIS A 125 -3.85 -12.04 3.76
N LEU A 126 -3.34 -11.17 2.88
CA LEU A 126 -2.36 -10.15 3.26
C LEU A 126 -3.02 -9.00 3.99
N GLN A 127 -2.32 -8.47 5.00
CA GLN A 127 -2.74 -7.23 5.64
C GLN A 127 -2.41 -6.01 4.76
N THR A 128 -3.36 -5.09 4.64
CA THR A 128 -3.32 -4.05 3.60
C THR A 128 -2.42 -2.85 3.90
N TYR A 129 -1.86 -2.74 5.11
CA TYR A 129 -0.99 -1.61 5.47
C TYR A 129 0.33 -1.58 4.68
N PHE A 130 0.72 -2.69 4.05
CA PHE A 130 1.88 -2.76 3.16
C PHE A 130 1.71 -3.92 2.16
N MET A 131 1.45 -3.59 0.90
CA MET A 131 1.28 -4.55 -0.19
C MET A 131 2.06 -4.13 -1.44
N VAL A 132 2.80 -5.07 -2.02
CA VAL A 132 3.57 -4.89 -3.24
C VAL A 132 3.05 -5.80 -4.34
N PHE A 133 2.74 -5.22 -5.49
CA PHE A 133 2.21 -5.91 -6.66
C PHE A 133 3.19 -5.78 -7.82
N ARG A 134 3.38 -6.86 -8.60
CA ARG A 134 4.20 -6.85 -9.81
C ARG A 134 3.37 -6.57 -11.05
N ARG A 135 4.06 -6.23 -12.14
CA ARG A 135 3.48 -5.92 -13.46
C ARG A 135 2.36 -6.87 -13.87
N GLN A 136 2.52 -8.20 -13.72
CA GLN A 136 1.47 -9.14 -14.12
C GLN A 136 0.16 -8.97 -13.34
N VAL A 137 0.23 -8.60 -12.06
CA VAL A 137 -0.96 -8.32 -11.25
C VAL A 137 -1.54 -6.96 -11.61
N ILE A 138 -0.68 -5.94 -11.72
CA ILE A 138 -1.09 -4.55 -12.02
C ILE A 138 -1.86 -4.48 -13.35
N GLN A 139 -1.48 -5.29 -14.33
CA GLN A 139 -2.07 -5.31 -15.67
C GLN A 139 -3.25 -6.28 -15.81
N ALA A 140 -3.56 -7.05 -14.75
CA ALA A 140 -4.66 -8.00 -14.77
C ALA A 140 -6.01 -7.27 -14.76
N ALA A 141 -6.95 -7.76 -15.57
CA ALA A 141 -8.32 -7.23 -15.58
C ALA A 141 -8.95 -7.29 -14.18
N CYS A 142 -8.78 -8.41 -13.46
CA CYS A 142 -9.33 -8.58 -12.12
C CYS A 142 -8.83 -7.54 -11.11
N PHE A 143 -7.57 -7.09 -11.23
CA PHE A 143 -6.99 -6.04 -10.40
C PHE A 143 -7.56 -4.67 -10.77
N MET A 144 -7.61 -4.34 -12.06
CA MET A 144 -8.17 -3.07 -12.53
C MET A 144 -9.66 -2.94 -12.20
N ASP A 145 -10.42 -4.02 -12.36
CA ASP A 145 -11.85 -4.07 -12.06
C ASP A 145 -12.12 -3.95 -10.57
N PHE A 146 -11.25 -4.51 -9.71
CA PHE A 146 -11.32 -4.29 -8.27
C PHE A 146 -11.30 -2.80 -7.96
N TRP A 147 -10.27 -2.07 -8.42
CA TRP A 147 -10.13 -0.63 -8.15
C TRP A 147 -11.24 0.21 -8.78
N ARG A 148 -11.76 -0.17 -9.96
CA ARG A 148 -12.91 0.51 -10.60
C ARG A 148 -14.22 0.29 -9.85
N SER A 149 -14.38 -0.87 -9.21
CA SER A 149 -15.59 -1.23 -8.47
C SER A 149 -15.63 -0.71 -7.03
N LEU A 150 -14.52 -0.15 -6.52
CA LEU A 150 -14.46 0.36 -5.16
C LEU A 150 -15.49 1.47 -4.94
N LEU A 151 -16.37 1.23 -3.97
CA LEU A 151 -17.27 2.24 -3.41
C LEU A 151 -16.63 2.84 -2.15
N PRO A 152 -16.82 4.14 -1.88
CA PRO A 152 -16.35 4.76 -0.64
C PRO A 152 -17.21 4.28 0.54
N LEU A 153 -16.88 3.11 1.08
CA LEU A 153 -17.59 2.52 2.21
C LEU A 153 -17.31 3.32 3.49
N LYS A 154 -18.34 3.49 4.31
CA LYS A 154 -18.25 4.17 5.61
C LYS A 154 -18.00 3.20 6.76
N ASP A 155 -18.28 1.92 6.56
CA ASP A 155 -18.14 0.87 7.57
C ASP A 155 -16.78 0.17 7.44
N LYS A 156 -15.99 0.20 8.52
CA LYS A 156 -14.65 -0.38 8.57
C LYS A 156 -14.68 -1.91 8.41
N GLN A 157 -15.69 -2.59 8.95
CA GLN A 157 -15.83 -4.04 8.81
C GLN A 157 -16.15 -4.40 7.35
N GLN A 158 -16.97 -3.60 6.67
CA GLN A 158 -17.22 -3.79 5.24
C GLN A 158 -15.96 -3.53 4.40
N VAL A 159 -15.12 -2.55 4.77
CA VAL A 159 -13.81 -2.35 4.11
C VAL A 159 -12.92 -3.59 4.28
N ILE A 160 -12.83 -4.13 5.50
CA ILE A 160 -12.01 -5.33 5.75
C ILE A 160 -12.55 -6.53 4.94
N GLN A 161 -13.85 -6.80 5.04
CA GLN A 161 -14.46 -7.96 4.38
C GLN A 161 -14.43 -7.84 2.86
N ASN A 162 -14.85 -6.70 2.31
CA ASN A 162 -15.00 -6.55 0.85
C ASN A 162 -13.68 -6.23 0.15
N TYR A 163 -12.74 -5.56 0.83
CA TYR A 163 -11.54 -5.03 0.19
C TYR A 163 -10.25 -5.71 0.66
N GLU A 164 -9.99 -5.79 1.96
CA GLU A 164 -8.75 -6.41 2.47
C GLU A 164 -8.70 -7.91 2.20
N ILE A 165 -9.71 -8.63 2.68
CA ILE A 165 -9.86 -10.06 2.39
C ILE A 165 -10.18 -10.26 0.90
N GLY A 166 -11.07 -9.42 0.36
CA GLY A 166 -11.53 -9.51 -1.02
C GLY A 166 -10.42 -9.34 -2.08
N LEU A 167 -9.44 -8.47 -1.86
CA LEU A 167 -8.35 -8.24 -2.81
C LEU A 167 -7.44 -9.46 -2.93
N THR A 168 -6.94 -9.98 -1.80
CA THR A 168 -6.05 -11.15 -1.81
C THR A 168 -6.76 -12.35 -2.42
N ARG A 169 -8.00 -12.61 -1.98
CA ARG A 169 -8.81 -13.72 -2.48
C ARG A 169 -9.09 -13.61 -3.97
N ARG A 170 -9.50 -12.44 -4.46
CA ARG A 170 -9.76 -12.22 -5.89
C ARG A 170 -8.52 -12.51 -6.73
N LEU A 171 -7.35 -12.06 -6.28
CA LEU A 171 -6.09 -12.28 -7.02
C LEU A 171 -5.70 -13.77 -7.01
N GLU A 172 -5.84 -14.44 -5.87
CA GLU A 172 -5.57 -15.87 -5.74
C GLU A 172 -6.52 -16.72 -6.60
N GLU A 173 -7.82 -16.41 -6.61
CA GLU A 173 -8.82 -17.07 -7.46
C GLU A 173 -8.55 -16.88 -8.97
N ASN A 174 -7.79 -15.84 -9.33
CA ASN A 174 -7.31 -15.59 -10.70
C ASN A 174 -5.91 -16.18 -10.96
N GLY A 175 -5.38 -17.01 -10.06
CA GLY A 175 -4.15 -17.77 -10.24
C GLY A 175 -2.87 -17.06 -9.80
N PHE A 176 -2.96 -15.87 -9.20
CA PHE A 176 -1.77 -15.16 -8.70
C PHE A 176 -1.29 -15.72 -7.37
N LYS A 177 0.02 -15.86 -7.23
CA LYS A 177 0.69 -16.35 -6.02
C LYS A 177 1.07 -15.17 -5.12
N TRP A 178 0.92 -15.37 -3.82
CA TRP A 178 1.30 -14.35 -2.84
C TRP A 178 2.13 -14.89 -1.68
N LYS A 179 2.81 -13.97 -0.99
CA LYS A 179 3.61 -14.25 0.21
C LYS A 179 3.49 -13.13 1.24
N ALA A 180 3.41 -13.51 2.52
CA ALA A 180 3.75 -12.64 3.63
C ALA A 180 5.24 -12.82 3.99
N VAL A 181 5.94 -11.72 4.26
CA VAL A 181 7.34 -11.76 4.75
C VAL A 181 7.37 -12.38 6.15
N PHE A 182 6.49 -11.92 7.03
CA PHE A 182 6.30 -12.36 8.40
C PHE A 182 4.97 -13.10 8.51
N ALA A 183 4.94 -14.35 8.03
CA ALA A 183 3.73 -15.17 8.06
C ALA A 183 3.38 -15.58 9.49
N GLN A 184 2.10 -15.51 9.86
CA GLN A 184 1.55 -15.80 11.18
C GLN A 184 1.92 -17.22 11.65
N LYS A 185 1.85 -18.24 10.76
CA LYS A 185 2.31 -19.62 11.07
C LYS A 185 3.78 -19.69 11.49
N ARG A 186 4.65 -18.81 10.96
CA ARG A 186 6.05 -18.72 11.39
C ARG A 186 6.20 -17.97 12.71
N MET A 187 5.34 -16.99 12.99
CA MET A 187 5.38 -16.28 14.27
C MET A 187 5.02 -17.20 15.44
N TRP A 188 4.03 -18.08 15.27
CA TRP A 188 3.68 -19.05 16.31
C TRP A 188 4.77 -20.08 16.58
N SER A 189 5.62 -20.40 15.59
CA SER A 189 6.74 -21.34 15.78
C SER A 189 7.97 -20.75 16.48
N LEU A 190 7.94 -19.45 16.82
CA LEU A 190 8.99 -18.78 17.57
C LEU A 190 8.73 -18.77 19.09
N PHE A 191 7.61 -19.35 19.51
CA PHE A 191 7.18 -19.55 20.91
C PHE A 191 6.98 -21.04 21.17
#